data_AF-A0A377VXZ4-F1
#
_entry.id   AF-A0A377VXZ4-F1
#
_cell.length_a   1.000
_cell.length_b   1.000
_cell.length_c   1.000
_cell.angle_alpha   90.00
_cell.angle_beta   90.00
_cell.angle_gamma   90.00
#
_symmetry.space_group_name_H-M   'P 1'
#
loop_
_entity.id
_entity.type
_entity.pdbx_description
1 polymer ?
#
loop_
_entity_poly.entity_id
_entity_poly.type
_entity_poly.pdbx_seq_one_letter_code
_entity_poly.pdbx_strand_id
1 'polypeptide(L)'
;MAHSRHIKAALKAIHADNPTASYEDMRKHLRDIAEWELSAGRSDLFEPDMRDIYRDQYGELGENLTDALASEPLSIDQHRYINEALKVLKACMKRIEAGDSQSLIDYVDRFDGIDRQDDQASVSLSVSAPEVKPAALAALAVTPSVTVASLFEQYEAENAQNWKPATLRENQSSHAALIEIFDYLGLGADANTVTRADVLRIRDVLQQLPKNRKQRFKDAPLVDLLGP
;
A
#
# COMPACT_ATOMS: atom_id res chain seq x y z
N MET A 1 -7.27 -7.12 -36.25
CA MET A 1 -7.40 -8.18 -35.22
C MET A 1 -6.12 -8.36 -34.39
N ALA A 2 -4.91 -8.31 -34.96
CA ALA A 2 -3.67 -8.43 -34.20
C ALA A 2 -3.51 -7.33 -33.13
N HIS A 3 -3.76 -6.07 -33.49
CA HIS A 3 -3.62 -4.92 -32.58
C HIS A 3 -4.43 -5.04 -31.27
N SER A 4 -5.70 -5.44 -31.35
CA SER A 4 -6.53 -5.68 -30.15
C SER A 4 -6.02 -6.87 -29.30
N ARG A 5 -5.34 -7.85 -29.92
CA ARG A 5 -4.72 -8.95 -29.17
C ARG A 5 -3.47 -8.47 -28.43
N HIS A 6 -2.66 -7.60 -29.03
CA HIS A 6 -1.47 -7.03 -28.38
C HIS A 6 -1.86 -6.11 -27.22
N ILE A 7 -2.88 -5.26 -27.38
CA ILE A 7 -3.44 -4.45 -26.28
C ILE A 7 -3.91 -5.34 -25.12
N LYS A 8 -4.69 -6.39 -25.41
CA LYS A 8 -5.16 -7.31 -24.36
C LYS A 8 -4.03 -8.09 -23.70
N ALA A 9 -3.01 -8.48 -24.47
CA ALA A 9 -1.82 -9.13 -23.93
C ALA A 9 -1.03 -8.19 -23.02
N ALA A 10 -0.89 -6.91 -23.39
CA ALA A 10 -0.23 -5.89 -22.58
C ALA A 10 -0.97 -5.63 -21.26
N LEU A 11 -2.29 -5.44 -21.31
CA LEU A 11 -3.11 -5.28 -20.11
C LEU A 11 -2.99 -6.50 -19.20
N LYS A 12 -3.01 -7.71 -19.76
CA LYS A 12 -2.83 -8.94 -19.00
C LYS A 12 -1.42 -9.07 -18.41
N ALA A 13 -0.39 -8.63 -19.11
CA ALA A 13 1.00 -8.69 -18.63
C ALA A 13 1.21 -7.86 -17.35
N ILE A 14 0.44 -6.79 -17.18
CA ILE A 14 0.45 -5.94 -15.97
C ILE A 14 -0.76 -6.19 -15.06
N HIS A 15 -1.54 -7.27 -15.26
CA HIS A 15 -2.77 -7.56 -14.51
C HIS A 15 -3.82 -6.42 -14.48
N ALA A 16 -3.84 -5.56 -15.50
CA ALA A 16 -4.86 -4.54 -15.71
C ALA A 16 -6.10 -5.07 -16.45
N ASP A 17 -6.14 -6.36 -16.81
CA ASP A 17 -7.24 -6.98 -17.56
C ASP A 17 -8.46 -7.32 -16.71
N ASN A 18 -8.33 -7.28 -15.38
CA ASN A 18 -9.44 -7.52 -14.46
C ASN A 18 -10.08 -6.21 -13.95
N PRO A 19 -11.30 -5.85 -14.38
CA PRO A 19 -11.96 -4.62 -13.94
C PRO A 19 -12.42 -4.65 -12.47
N THR A 20 -12.43 -5.82 -11.82
CA THR A 20 -12.82 -5.93 -10.40
C THR A 20 -11.62 -5.88 -9.45
N ALA A 21 -10.40 -5.79 -9.97
CA ALA A 21 -9.20 -5.65 -9.14
C ALA A 21 -9.21 -4.29 -8.45
N SER A 22 -8.89 -4.26 -7.15
CA SER A 22 -8.69 -3.01 -6.44
C SER A 22 -7.47 -2.28 -7.00
N TYR A 23 -7.48 -0.95 -6.94
CA TYR A 23 -6.32 -0.14 -7.27
C TYR A 23 -5.07 -0.59 -6.51
N GLU A 24 -5.21 -0.84 -5.20
CA GLU A 24 -4.11 -1.28 -4.34
C GLU A 24 -3.56 -2.66 -4.73
N ASP A 25 -4.42 -3.57 -5.19
CA ASP A 25 -3.98 -4.90 -5.64
C ASP A 25 -3.15 -4.80 -6.93
N MET A 26 -3.62 -4.00 -7.89
CA MET A 26 -2.88 -3.74 -9.14
C MET A 26 -1.55 -3.05 -8.83
N ARG A 27 -1.57 -2.06 -7.92
CA ARG A 27 -0.39 -1.30 -7.53
C ARG A 27 0.64 -2.16 -6.78
N LYS A 28 0.19 -3.06 -5.90
CA LYS A 28 1.04 -4.06 -5.25
C LYS A 28 1.72 -4.96 -6.28
N HIS A 29 0.98 -5.42 -7.28
CA HIS A 29 1.58 -6.20 -8.37
C HIS A 29 2.67 -5.41 -9.12
N LEU A 30 2.45 -4.12 -9.36
CA LEU A 30 3.45 -3.27 -10.01
C LEU A 30 4.69 -3.02 -9.15
N ARG A 31 4.54 -2.95 -7.82
CA ARG A 31 5.65 -2.97 -6.86
C ARG A 31 6.45 -4.27 -6.98
N ASP A 32 5.78 -5.43 -7.01
CA ASP A 32 6.44 -6.73 -7.15
C ASP A 32 7.25 -6.80 -8.46
N ILE A 33 6.73 -6.23 -9.56
CA ILE A 33 7.48 -6.11 -10.83
C ILE A 33 8.73 -5.24 -10.65
N ALA A 34 8.59 -4.06 -10.03
CA ALA A 34 9.72 -3.15 -9.83
C ALA A 34 10.83 -3.77 -8.94
N GLU A 35 10.44 -4.45 -7.87
CA GLU A 35 11.37 -5.17 -6.98
C GLU A 35 12.04 -6.35 -7.70
N TRP A 36 11.28 -7.10 -8.50
CA TRP A 36 11.84 -8.17 -9.32
C TRP A 36 12.85 -7.64 -10.32
N GLU A 37 12.53 -6.55 -11.01
CA GLU A 37 13.44 -5.90 -11.96
C GLU A 37 14.74 -5.48 -11.27
N LEU A 38 14.66 -4.82 -10.11
CA LEU A 38 15.83 -4.43 -9.33
C LEU A 38 16.69 -5.62 -8.90
N SER A 39 16.04 -6.72 -8.49
CA SER A 39 16.70 -7.94 -8.01
C SER A 39 17.23 -8.82 -9.14
N ALA A 40 16.67 -8.70 -10.35
CA ALA A 40 17.08 -9.47 -11.50
C ALA A 40 18.50 -9.08 -11.91
N GLY A 41 19.43 -10.03 -11.80
CA GLY A 41 20.77 -9.91 -12.34
C GLY A 41 20.71 -9.86 -13.86
N ARG A 42 21.07 -8.72 -14.45
CA ARG A 42 21.03 -8.47 -15.90
C ARG A 42 22.41 -8.66 -16.55
N SER A 43 23.10 -9.76 -16.22
CA SER A 43 24.42 -10.08 -16.78
C SER A 43 24.36 -10.38 -18.28
N ASP A 44 23.19 -10.78 -18.76
CA ASP A 44 22.87 -11.02 -20.17
C ASP A 44 22.84 -9.72 -21.00
N LEU A 45 22.76 -8.53 -20.39
CA LEU A 45 22.82 -7.25 -21.11
C LEU A 45 24.13 -7.00 -21.88
N PHE A 46 25.17 -7.75 -21.57
CA PHE A 46 26.46 -7.70 -22.26
C PHE A 46 26.56 -8.69 -23.41
N GLU A 47 25.57 -9.59 -23.56
CA GLU A 47 25.46 -10.42 -24.75
C GLU A 47 25.01 -9.56 -25.95
N PRO A 48 25.41 -9.93 -27.18
CA PRO A 48 24.97 -9.24 -28.39
C PRO A 48 23.44 -9.17 -28.46
N ASP A 49 22.93 -8.02 -28.93
CA ASP A 49 21.51 -7.76 -29.21
C ASP A 49 20.55 -7.78 -27.99
N MET A 50 20.94 -8.34 -26.84
CA MET A 50 20.07 -8.47 -25.66
C MET A 50 19.55 -7.12 -25.15
N ARG A 51 20.40 -6.09 -25.14
CA ARG A 51 19.99 -4.73 -24.78
C ARG A 51 18.87 -4.20 -25.67
N ASP A 52 18.97 -4.43 -26.97
CA ASP A 52 17.99 -3.95 -27.94
C ASP A 52 16.71 -4.80 -27.89
N ILE A 53 16.82 -6.11 -27.66
CA ILE A 53 15.66 -6.97 -27.39
C ILE A 53 14.86 -6.45 -26.19
N TYR A 54 15.51 -6.10 -25.08
CA TYR A 54 14.80 -5.54 -23.93
C TYR A 54 14.18 -4.18 -24.24
N ARG A 55 14.92 -3.30 -24.93
CA ARG A 55 14.41 -2.00 -25.37
C ARG A 55 13.13 -2.17 -26.18
N ASP A 56 13.12 -3.09 -27.14
CA ASP A 56 11.96 -3.38 -27.98
C ASP A 56 10.81 -3.98 -27.15
N GLN A 57 11.07 -4.93 -26.25
CA GLN A 57 10.05 -5.50 -25.38
C GLN A 57 9.37 -4.45 -24.49
N TYR A 58 10.15 -3.58 -23.84
CA TYR A 58 9.61 -2.51 -23.01
C TYR A 58 8.90 -1.44 -23.85
N GLY A 59 9.44 -1.11 -25.02
CA GLY A 59 8.85 -0.18 -25.97
C GLY A 59 7.50 -0.67 -26.46
N GLU A 60 7.43 -1.88 -27.00
CA GLU A 60 6.19 -2.50 -27.49
C GLU A 60 5.15 -2.62 -26.37
N LEU A 61 5.53 -3.04 -25.16
CA LEU A 61 4.61 -3.09 -24.03
C LEU A 61 4.07 -1.69 -23.70
N GLY A 62 4.93 -0.68 -23.66
CA GLY A 62 4.54 0.72 -23.39
C GLY A 62 3.62 1.31 -24.46
N GLU A 63 3.89 1.05 -25.74
CA GLU A 63 3.05 1.47 -26.86
C GLU A 63 1.66 0.83 -26.76
N ASN A 64 1.59 -0.49 -26.57
CA ASN A 64 0.32 -1.20 -26.44
C ASN A 64 -0.52 -0.72 -25.23
N LEU A 65 0.12 -0.35 -24.12
CA LEU A 65 -0.56 0.25 -22.96
C LEU A 65 -1.05 1.67 -23.24
N THR A 66 -0.30 2.45 -24.01
CA THR A 66 -0.72 3.79 -24.45
C THR A 66 -1.93 3.69 -25.37
N ASP A 67 -1.93 2.73 -26.29
CA ASP A 67 -3.08 2.46 -27.15
C ASP A 67 -4.29 1.94 -26.36
N ALA A 68 -4.07 1.14 -25.31
CA ALA A 68 -5.12 0.71 -24.40
C ALA A 68 -5.82 1.91 -23.75
N LEU A 69 -5.05 2.89 -23.25
CA LEU A 69 -5.59 4.12 -22.66
C LEU A 69 -6.43 4.94 -23.65
N ALA A 70 -6.12 4.86 -24.94
CA ALA A 70 -6.81 5.61 -25.99
C ALA A 70 -8.07 4.90 -26.54
N SER A 71 -8.15 3.57 -26.41
CA SER A 71 -9.12 2.77 -27.17
C SER A 71 -9.97 1.79 -26.37
N GLU A 72 -9.49 1.29 -25.22
CA GLU A 72 -10.20 0.29 -24.42
C GLU A 72 -11.09 0.95 -23.35
N PRO A 73 -12.24 0.34 -23.00
CA PRO A 73 -13.12 0.83 -21.95
C PRO A 73 -12.55 0.49 -20.57
N LEU A 74 -11.77 1.41 -20.00
CA LEU A 74 -11.07 1.23 -18.73
C LEU A 74 -11.73 2.04 -17.60
N SER A 75 -11.61 1.55 -16.37
CA SER A 75 -12.00 2.29 -15.16
C SER A 75 -10.99 3.41 -14.86
N ILE A 76 -11.41 4.39 -14.05
CA ILE A 76 -10.52 5.49 -13.61
C ILE A 76 -9.26 4.93 -12.93
N ASP A 77 -9.41 3.89 -12.12
CA ASP A 77 -8.30 3.27 -11.41
C ASP A 77 -7.38 2.51 -12.35
N GLN A 78 -7.92 1.83 -13.37
CA GLN A 78 -7.11 1.24 -14.43
C GLN A 78 -6.33 2.31 -15.21
N HIS A 79 -6.95 3.46 -15.52
CA HIS A 79 -6.23 4.58 -16.14
C HIS A 79 -5.08 5.08 -15.26
N ARG A 80 -5.32 5.28 -13.97
CA ARG A 80 -4.28 5.69 -13.00
C ARG A 80 -3.16 4.67 -12.93
N TYR A 81 -3.53 3.40 -12.83
CA TYR A 81 -2.62 2.27 -12.72
C TYR A 81 -1.73 2.11 -13.96
N ILE A 82 -2.31 2.13 -15.16
CA ILE A 82 -1.55 2.02 -16.41
C ILE A 82 -0.57 3.18 -16.57
N ASN A 83 -0.94 4.39 -16.15
CA ASN A 83 -0.02 5.53 -16.13
C ASN A 83 1.15 5.34 -15.14
N GLU A 84 0.93 4.71 -13.99
CA GLU A 84 2.02 4.30 -13.09
C GLU A 84 2.89 3.23 -13.74
N ALA A 85 2.28 2.20 -14.34
CA ALA A 85 3.01 1.14 -15.03
C ALA A 85 3.92 1.69 -16.13
N LEU A 86 3.44 2.65 -16.93
CA LEU A 86 4.25 3.34 -17.94
C LEU A 86 5.46 4.08 -17.35
N LYS A 87 5.35 4.64 -16.13
CA LYS A 87 6.50 5.26 -15.44
C LYS A 87 7.51 4.20 -14.99
N VAL A 88 7.05 3.08 -14.47
CA VAL A 88 7.91 1.95 -14.06
C VAL A 88 8.63 1.36 -15.26
N LEU A 89 7.94 1.12 -16.39
CA LEU A 89 8.56 0.63 -17.62
C LEU A 89 9.67 1.58 -18.12
N LYS A 90 9.43 2.89 -18.08
CA LYS A 90 10.47 3.90 -18.40
C LYS A 90 11.65 3.83 -17.43
N ALA A 91 11.41 3.57 -16.15
CA ALA A 91 12.47 3.40 -15.15
C ALA A 91 13.27 2.10 -15.40
N CYS A 92 12.61 1.00 -15.79
CA CYS A 92 13.28 -0.22 -16.23
C CYS A 92 14.20 0.02 -17.43
N MET A 93 13.69 0.74 -18.44
CA MET A 93 14.50 1.11 -19.62
C MET A 93 15.72 1.94 -19.22
N LYS A 94 15.56 2.96 -18.37
CA LYS A 94 16.69 3.77 -17.87
C LYS A 94 17.74 2.93 -17.15
N ARG A 95 17.31 1.97 -16.32
CA ARG A 95 18.24 1.03 -15.66
C ARG A 95 19.02 0.21 -16.68
N ILE A 96 18.36 -0.29 -17.71
CA ILE A 96 19.01 -1.10 -18.74
C ILE A 96 19.98 -0.26 -19.57
N GLU A 97 19.55 0.92 -20.03
CA GLU A 97 20.32 1.77 -20.93
C GLU A 97 21.47 2.49 -20.25
N ALA A 98 21.22 3.08 -19.08
CA ALA A 98 22.13 4.00 -18.40
C ALA A 98 22.63 3.46 -17.04
N GLY A 99 22.13 2.32 -16.57
CA GLY A 99 22.43 1.81 -15.23
C GLY A 99 21.70 2.57 -14.10
N ASP A 100 20.75 3.46 -14.44
CA ASP A 100 20.01 4.26 -13.46
C ASP A 100 18.88 3.44 -12.84
N SER A 101 19.14 2.87 -11.67
CA SER A 101 18.12 2.18 -10.85
C SER A 101 17.38 3.11 -9.89
N GLN A 102 17.78 4.38 -9.77
CA GLN A 102 17.23 5.28 -8.74
C GLN A 102 15.74 5.51 -8.97
N SER A 103 15.32 5.67 -10.22
CA SER A 103 13.90 5.85 -10.57
C SER A 103 13.01 4.66 -10.15
N LEU A 104 13.56 3.44 -10.10
CA LEU A 104 12.85 2.25 -9.63
C LEU A 104 12.86 2.16 -8.10
N ILE A 105 13.98 2.49 -7.46
CA ILE A 105 14.09 2.56 -5.99
C ILE A 105 13.10 3.59 -5.43
N ASP A 106 13.08 4.80 -6.00
CA ASP A 106 12.16 5.87 -5.60
C ASP A 106 10.69 5.45 -5.72
N TYR A 107 10.36 4.61 -6.72
CA TYR A 107 9.01 4.07 -6.88
C TYR A 107 8.65 3.09 -5.76
N VAL A 108 9.55 2.15 -5.44
CA VAL A 108 9.36 1.18 -4.35
C VAL A 108 9.30 1.88 -2.99
N ASP A 109 10.20 2.84 -2.72
CA ASP A 109 10.22 3.61 -1.48
C ASP A 109 8.96 4.47 -1.31
N ARG A 110 8.45 5.06 -2.40
CA ARG A 110 7.17 5.77 -2.37
C ARG A 110 6.00 4.84 -2.11
N PHE A 111 6.04 3.59 -2.58
CA PHE A 111 4.99 2.63 -2.27
C PHE A 111 4.85 2.45 -0.75
N ASP A 112 5.98 2.36 -0.04
CA ASP A 112 6.01 2.21 1.42
C ASP A 112 5.69 3.54 2.15
N GLY A 113 5.85 4.69 1.48
CA GLY A 113 5.58 6.04 2.01
C GLY A 113 4.23 6.66 1.66
N ILE A 114 3.39 6.03 0.82
CA ILE A 114 2.12 6.60 0.35
C ILE A 114 1.00 6.61 1.39
N ASP A 115 1.23 6.04 2.57
CA ASP A 115 0.41 6.33 3.74
C ASP A 115 0.60 7.78 4.27
N ARG A 116 1.49 8.60 3.66
CA ARG A 116 1.81 9.96 4.15
C ARG A 116 1.98 11.07 3.08
N GLN A 117 1.70 10.85 1.80
CA GLN A 117 2.18 11.78 0.76
C GLN A 117 1.17 12.32 -0.27
N ASP A 118 -0.14 12.29 -0.01
CA ASP A 118 -1.10 13.00 -0.88
C ASP A 118 -1.37 14.47 -0.49
N ASP A 119 -0.71 14.99 0.56
CA ASP A 119 -0.88 16.38 1.01
C ASP A 119 0.16 17.38 0.49
N GLN A 120 1.13 16.99 -0.36
CA GLN A 120 2.12 17.94 -0.89
C GLN A 120 2.42 17.77 -2.37
N ALA A 121 1.53 18.29 -3.22
CA ALA A 121 1.91 18.81 -4.54
C ALA A 121 0.94 19.90 -5.05
N SER A 122 0.60 20.88 -4.22
CA SER A 122 0.15 22.18 -4.73
C SER A 122 1.38 23.08 -4.91
N VAL A 123 2.03 22.97 -6.07
CA VAL A 123 3.09 23.90 -6.48
C VAL A 123 2.45 25.27 -6.68
N SER A 124 2.55 26.13 -5.66
CA SER A 124 2.11 27.52 -5.72
C SER A 124 2.99 28.31 -6.68
N LEU A 125 2.33 28.95 -7.65
CA LEU A 125 2.89 29.98 -8.52
C LEU A 125 3.51 31.11 -7.69
N SER A 126 4.76 31.40 -8.04
CA SER A 126 5.65 32.41 -7.48
C SER A 126 5.08 33.84 -7.55
N VAL A 127 5.06 34.55 -6.41
CA VAL A 127 5.31 36.00 -6.31
C VAL A 127 5.96 36.31 -4.93
N SER A 128 7.26 36.62 -4.93
CA SER A 128 7.98 37.29 -3.81
C SER A 128 7.57 38.78 -3.76
N ALA A 129 7.54 39.56 -2.67
CA ALA A 129 8.08 39.59 -1.29
C ALA A 129 7.28 40.69 -0.50
N PRO A 130 7.64 41.17 0.73
CA PRO A 130 8.72 40.77 1.65
C PRO A 130 8.34 40.64 3.17
N GLU A 131 9.15 39.82 3.85
CA GLU A 131 9.81 40.05 5.16
C GLU A 131 8.99 40.40 6.42
N VAL A 132 8.78 39.41 7.31
CA VAL A 132 8.79 39.59 8.78
C VAL A 132 9.39 38.34 9.46
N LYS A 133 10.25 38.60 10.46
CA LYS A 133 11.11 37.71 11.27
C LYS A 133 10.50 36.40 11.84
N PRO A 134 11.34 35.37 12.08
CA PRO A 134 10.93 34.12 12.71
C PRO A 134 11.15 34.17 14.23
N ALA A 135 10.07 34.07 15.00
CA ALA A 135 10.11 33.65 16.39
C ALA A 135 8.75 33.08 16.78
N ALA A 136 8.76 31.88 17.37
CA ALA A 136 7.62 31.18 17.97
C ALA A 136 6.70 30.37 17.03
N LEU A 137 7.18 29.23 16.53
CA LEU A 137 6.33 28.06 16.25
C LEU A 137 7.04 26.78 16.71
N ALA A 138 7.23 26.66 18.03
CA ALA A 138 7.43 25.38 18.73
C ALA A 138 6.11 24.96 19.39
N ALA A 139 5.01 25.05 18.65
CA ALA A 139 3.73 24.48 19.04
C ALA A 139 3.55 23.19 18.24
N LEU A 140 3.70 22.09 18.96
CA LEU A 140 3.38 20.70 18.61
C LEU A 140 2.66 20.53 17.27
N ALA A 141 3.34 19.87 16.34
CA ALA A 141 2.68 19.06 15.31
C ALA A 141 1.88 17.97 16.04
N VAL A 142 0.64 18.27 16.41
CA VAL A 142 -0.35 17.27 16.76
C VAL A 142 -0.69 16.58 15.45
N THR A 143 0.09 15.57 15.10
CA THR A 143 -0.41 14.51 14.21
C THR A 143 -1.69 13.97 14.85
N PRO A 144 -2.78 13.78 14.09
CA PRO A 144 -3.96 13.14 14.65
C PRO A 144 -3.55 11.71 15.01
N SER A 145 -3.31 11.44 16.30
CA SER A 145 -3.00 10.10 16.77
C SER A 145 -4.26 9.26 16.60
N VAL A 146 -4.26 8.41 15.58
CA VAL A 146 -5.36 7.50 15.32
C VAL A 146 -5.24 6.34 16.31
N THR A 147 -6.23 6.19 17.17
CA THR A 147 -6.25 5.10 18.16
C THR A 147 -6.63 3.78 17.48
N VAL A 148 -6.18 2.66 18.04
CA VAL A 148 -6.55 1.33 17.53
C VAL A 148 -8.06 1.09 17.66
N ALA A 149 -8.69 1.63 18.72
CA ALA A 149 -10.13 1.55 18.91
C ALA A 149 -10.92 2.25 17.80
N SER A 150 -10.50 3.46 17.38
CA SER A 150 -11.15 4.18 16.30
C SER A 150 -11.08 3.45 14.95
N LEU A 151 -9.99 2.72 14.68
CA LEU A 151 -9.87 1.93 13.44
C LEU A 151 -10.84 0.75 13.42
N PHE A 152 -11.01 0.05 14.55
CA PHE A 152 -11.97 -1.04 14.64
C PHE A 152 -13.42 -0.55 14.52
N GLU A 153 -13.76 0.58 15.15
CA GLU A 153 -15.09 1.18 15.03
C GLU A 153 -15.39 1.59 13.58
N GLN A 154 -14.43 2.22 12.89
CA GLN A 154 -14.57 2.59 11.49
C GLN A 154 -14.74 1.35 10.59
N TYR A 155 -13.91 0.33 10.78
CA TYR A 155 -13.99 -0.93 10.05
C TYR A 155 -15.35 -1.62 10.22
N GLU A 156 -15.89 -1.62 11.44
CA GLU A 156 -17.23 -2.16 11.70
C GLU A 156 -18.33 -1.33 11.07
N ALA A 157 -18.25 0.00 11.11
CA ALA A 157 -19.23 0.89 10.50
C ALA A 157 -19.30 0.71 8.98
N GLU A 158 -18.15 0.58 8.32
CA GLU A 158 -18.04 0.32 6.88
C GLU A 158 -18.64 -1.05 6.49
N ASN A 159 -18.50 -2.06 7.36
CA ASN A 159 -18.96 -3.42 7.09
C ASN A 159 -20.36 -3.74 7.67
N ALA A 160 -20.94 -2.87 8.49
CA ALA A 160 -22.23 -3.09 9.15
C ALA A 160 -23.39 -3.31 8.16
N GLN A 161 -23.29 -2.74 6.96
CA GLN A 161 -24.28 -2.94 5.88
C GLN A 161 -24.14 -4.32 5.20
N ASN A 162 -22.94 -4.90 5.21
CA ASN A 162 -22.62 -6.15 4.54
C ASN A 162 -22.79 -7.38 5.45
N TRP A 163 -22.73 -7.19 6.78
CA TRP A 163 -22.81 -8.27 7.75
C TRP A 163 -24.21 -8.46 8.33
N LYS A 164 -24.56 -9.72 8.60
CA LYS A 164 -25.76 -10.02 9.39
C LYS A 164 -25.56 -9.48 10.82
N PRO A 165 -26.63 -9.02 11.50
CA PRO A 165 -26.52 -8.47 12.86
C PRO A 165 -25.86 -9.41 13.89
N ALA A 166 -26.01 -10.73 13.72
CA ALA A 166 -25.35 -11.71 14.58
C ALA A 166 -23.83 -11.74 14.37
N THR A 167 -23.37 -11.68 13.11
CA THR A 167 -21.95 -11.65 12.75
C THR A 167 -21.30 -10.35 13.20
N LEU A 168 -22.00 -9.21 13.05
CA LEU A 168 -21.52 -7.91 13.53
C LEU A 168 -21.25 -7.94 15.04
N ARG A 169 -22.18 -8.49 15.84
CA ARG A 169 -22.01 -8.62 17.30
C ARG A 169 -20.83 -9.53 17.69
N GLU A 170 -20.61 -10.60 16.94
CA GLU A 170 -19.49 -11.52 17.18
C GLU A 170 -18.14 -10.88 16.85
N ASN A 171 -18.08 -10.11 15.76
CA ASN A 171 -16.90 -9.33 15.38
C ASN A 171 -16.62 -8.23 16.40
N GLN A 172 -17.65 -7.48 16.82
CA GLN A 172 -17.58 -6.49 17.91
C GLN A 172 -16.99 -7.05 19.20
N SER A 173 -17.47 -8.22 19.62
CA SER A 173 -16.94 -8.90 20.80
C SER A 173 -15.47 -9.31 20.62
N SER A 174 -15.06 -9.63 19.39
CA SER A 174 -13.68 -10.04 19.09
C SER A 174 -12.73 -8.84 18.99
N HIS A 175 -13.16 -7.74 18.37
CA HIS A 175 -12.40 -6.48 18.32
C HIS A 175 -12.25 -5.84 19.70
N ALA A 176 -13.31 -5.86 20.53
CA ALA A 176 -13.22 -5.40 21.92
C ALA A 176 -12.13 -6.16 22.71
N ALA A 177 -12.03 -7.48 22.52
CA ALA A 177 -10.99 -8.28 23.15
C ALA A 177 -9.59 -7.96 22.60
N LEU A 178 -9.46 -7.60 21.32
CA LEU A 178 -8.20 -7.15 20.74
C LEU A 178 -7.79 -5.78 21.29
N ILE A 179 -8.71 -4.81 21.32
CA ILE A 179 -8.46 -3.46 21.85
C ILE A 179 -7.92 -3.55 23.28
N GLU A 180 -8.51 -4.39 24.13
CA GLU A 180 -8.02 -4.59 25.50
C GLU A 180 -6.57 -5.10 25.55
N ILE A 181 -6.17 -5.96 24.60
CA ILE A 181 -4.80 -6.47 24.49
C ILE A 181 -3.85 -5.37 23.99
N PHE A 182 -4.29 -4.54 23.03
CA PHE A 182 -3.54 -3.37 22.59
C PHE A 182 -3.31 -2.40 23.75
N ASP A 183 -4.33 -2.13 24.56
CA ASP A 183 -4.23 -1.28 25.73
C ASP A 183 -3.30 -1.88 26.80
N TYR A 184 -3.41 -3.19 27.06
CA TYR A 184 -2.54 -3.92 27.99
C TYR A 184 -1.06 -3.82 27.61
N LEU A 185 -0.74 -3.84 26.31
CA LEU A 185 0.62 -3.71 25.80
C LEU A 185 1.08 -2.25 25.62
N GLY A 186 0.23 -1.27 25.92
CA GLY A 186 0.52 0.15 25.73
C GLY A 186 0.53 0.61 24.27
N LEU A 187 -0.15 -0.13 23.39
CA LEU A 187 -0.17 0.06 21.93
C LEU A 187 -1.47 0.68 21.40
N GLY A 188 -2.49 0.87 22.25
CA GLY A 188 -3.82 1.34 21.82
C GLY A 188 -3.88 2.82 21.44
N ALA A 189 -2.94 3.64 21.93
CA ALA A 189 -2.99 5.10 21.81
C ALA A 189 -2.61 5.64 20.42
N ASP A 190 -1.68 4.98 19.71
CA ASP A 190 -1.27 5.39 18.36
C ASP A 190 -1.01 4.17 17.49
N ALA A 191 -1.98 3.88 16.61
CA ALA A 191 -1.91 2.77 15.67
C ALA A 191 -0.70 2.88 14.71
N ASN A 192 -0.22 4.09 14.43
CA ASN A 192 0.91 4.32 13.52
C ASN A 192 2.26 3.86 14.09
N THR A 193 2.32 3.58 15.39
CA THR A 193 3.54 3.11 16.07
C THR A 193 3.60 1.60 16.21
N VAL A 194 2.52 0.89 15.84
CA VAL A 194 2.44 -0.57 15.95
C VAL A 194 3.32 -1.22 14.90
N THR A 195 4.36 -1.92 15.35
CA THR A 195 5.29 -2.65 14.50
C THR A 195 4.92 -4.13 14.36
N ARG A 196 5.56 -4.84 13.42
CA ARG A 196 5.42 -6.30 13.29
C ARG A 196 5.77 -7.04 14.59
N ALA A 197 6.78 -6.58 15.33
CA ALA A 197 7.16 -7.18 16.61
C ALA A 197 6.01 -7.08 17.63
N ASP A 198 5.27 -5.98 17.60
CA ASP A 198 4.13 -5.74 18.49
C ASP A 198 2.95 -6.65 18.16
N VAL A 199 2.69 -6.88 16.87
CA VAL A 199 1.68 -7.86 16.41
C VAL A 199 2.03 -9.28 16.86
N LEU A 200 3.31 -9.65 16.88
CA LEU A 200 3.75 -10.94 17.44
C LEU A 200 3.50 -11.01 18.94
N ARG A 201 3.77 -9.94 19.70
CA ARG A 201 3.45 -9.87 21.14
C ARG A 201 1.96 -10.03 21.40
N ILE A 202 1.10 -9.38 20.59
CA ILE A 202 -0.36 -9.51 20.67
C ILE A 202 -0.78 -10.97 20.43
N ARG A 203 -0.23 -11.62 19.41
CA ARG A 203 -0.49 -13.04 19.14
C ARG A 203 -0.08 -13.93 20.31
N ASP A 204 1.08 -13.67 20.90
CA ASP A 204 1.58 -14.46 22.02
C ASP A 204 0.68 -14.30 23.26
N VAL A 205 0.18 -13.08 23.51
CA VAL A 205 -0.85 -12.82 24.54
C VAL A 205 -2.15 -13.55 24.23
N LEU A 206 -2.63 -13.50 22.99
CA LEU A 206 -3.85 -14.22 22.57
C LEU A 206 -3.75 -15.74 22.82
N GLN A 207 -2.58 -16.33 22.64
CA GLN A 207 -2.34 -17.76 22.89
C GLN A 207 -2.35 -18.14 24.37
N GLN A 208 -2.04 -17.20 25.26
CA GLN A 208 -2.06 -17.40 26.70
C GLN A 208 -3.46 -17.28 27.30
N LEU A 209 -4.41 -16.69 26.56
CA LEU A 209 -5.77 -16.52 27.05
C LEU A 209 -6.50 -17.88 27.22
N PRO A 210 -7.27 -18.06 28.30
CA PRO A 210 -8.03 -19.28 28.51
C PRO A 210 -9.10 -19.47 27.42
N LYS A 211 -9.22 -20.71 26.91
CA LYS A 211 -10.14 -21.09 25.79
C LYS A 211 -11.60 -20.65 25.99
N ASN A 212 -12.04 -20.41 27.22
CA ASN A 212 -13.40 -19.97 27.57
C ASN A 212 -13.45 -18.55 28.16
N ARG A 213 -12.48 -17.68 27.82
CA ARG A 213 -12.42 -16.29 28.34
C ARG A 213 -13.76 -15.57 28.20
N LYS A 214 -14.35 -15.59 27.00
CA LYS A 214 -15.64 -14.94 26.68
C LYS A 214 -16.82 -15.43 27.54
N GLN A 215 -16.75 -16.63 28.13
CA GLN A 215 -17.83 -17.22 28.92
C GLN A 215 -17.58 -17.19 30.43
N ARG A 216 -16.33 -17.39 30.86
CA ARG A 216 -15.98 -17.60 32.28
C ARG A 216 -15.18 -16.47 32.91
N PHE A 217 -14.55 -15.62 32.10
CA PHE A 217 -13.63 -14.57 32.56
C PHE A 217 -13.91 -13.23 31.87
N LYS A 218 -15.16 -12.98 31.51
CA LYS A 218 -15.57 -11.79 30.74
C LYS A 218 -15.32 -10.46 31.49
N ASP A 219 -15.35 -10.50 32.82
CA ASP A 219 -15.22 -9.32 33.69
C ASP A 219 -13.82 -9.24 34.33
N ALA A 220 -12.92 -10.19 34.05
CA ALA A 220 -11.58 -10.21 34.61
C ALA A 220 -10.62 -9.43 33.69
N PRO A 221 -9.91 -8.40 34.21
CA PRO A 221 -8.99 -7.63 33.40
C PRO A 221 -7.80 -8.51 32.97
N LEU A 222 -7.23 -8.22 31.79
CA LEU A 222 -6.06 -8.96 31.26
C LEU A 222 -4.89 -9.05 32.25
N VAL A 223 -4.68 -8.03 33.07
CA VAL A 223 -3.62 -8.02 34.10
C VAL A 223 -3.81 -9.15 35.12
N ASP A 224 -5.05 -9.49 35.47
CA ASP A 224 -5.36 -10.55 36.44
C ASP A 224 -5.30 -11.95 35.80
N LEU A 225 -5.47 -12.03 34.48
CA LEU A 225 -5.44 -13.28 33.71
C LEU A 225 -4.04 -13.66 33.23
N LEU A 226 -3.14 -12.68 33.13
CA LEU A 226 -1.77 -12.80 32.60
C LEU A 226 -0.70 -12.45 33.64
N GLY A 227 -1.10 -12.10 34.88
CA GLY A 227 -0.21 -11.93 36.02
C GLY A 227 0.51 -13.24 36.40
N PRO A 228 1.63 -13.15 37.13
CA PRO A 228 2.68 -14.19 37.20
C PRO A 228 2.21 -15.57 37.66
#